data_AF-A0A0F9UA63-F1
#
_entry.id   AF-A0A0F9UA63-F1
#
_cell.length_a   1.000
_cell.length_b   1.000
_cell.length_c   1.000
_cell.angle_alpha   90.00
_cell.angle_beta   90.00
_cell.angle_gamma   90.00
#
_symmetry.space_group_name_H-M   'P 1'
#
loop_
_entity.id
_entity.type
_entity.pdbx_description
1 polymer ?
#
loop_
_entity_poly.entity_id
_entity_poly.type
_entity_poly.pdbx_seq_one_letter_code
_entity_poly.pdbx_strand_id
1 'polypeptide(L)'
;MPRLFDLADALGPNYKYIATGHHARIANRDGLPAILRGRSAAKDQSYVLFGIERRYLARMMLPVGGYHKHEIRRMAGSLGVQGALKRAKPILLEPYMKVEVATPDDFFGDVLGDVSSRRGHVTNVDQRGHLRV
;
A
#
# COMPACT_ATOMS: atom_id res chain seq x y z
N MET A 1 7.18 -1.10 -5.20
CA MET A 1 7.03 0.38 -5.32
C MET A 1 7.60 1.03 -6.59
N PRO A 2 8.47 0.40 -7.43
CA PRO A 2 8.93 1.04 -8.69
C PRO A 2 7.80 1.46 -9.63
N ARG A 3 6.76 0.61 -9.76
CA ARG A 3 5.64 0.81 -10.69
C ARG A 3 4.93 2.16 -10.62
N LEU A 4 4.87 2.81 -9.45
CA LEU A 4 4.25 4.14 -9.34
C LEU A 4 5.16 5.26 -9.88
N PHE A 5 6.47 5.13 -9.70
CA PHE A 5 7.45 6.05 -10.29
C PHE A 5 7.52 5.86 -11.79
N ASP A 6 7.52 4.61 -12.25
CA ASP A 6 7.49 4.28 -13.69
C ASP A 6 6.24 4.86 -14.36
N LEU A 7 5.07 4.74 -13.69
CA LEU A 7 3.83 5.36 -14.16
C LEU A 7 3.93 6.89 -14.22
N ALA A 8 4.47 7.53 -13.18
CA ALA A 8 4.64 8.98 -13.19
C ALA A 8 5.57 9.45 -14.31
N ASP A 9 6.66 8.71 -14.55
CA ASP A 9 7.58 8.99 -15.65
C ASP A 9 6.89 8.82 -17.01
N ALA A 10 6.03 7.81 -17.17
CA ALA A 10 5.23 7.60 -18.38
C ALA A 10 4.16 8.67 -18.61
N LEU A 11 3.57 9.25 -17.55
CA LEU A 11 2.61 10.35 -17.64
C LEU A 11 3.27 11.69 -18.03
N GLY A 12 4.60 11.78 -17.96
CA GLY A 12 5.38 12.91 -18.44
C GLY A 12 5.94 13.81 -17.34
N PRO A 13 6.69 14.87 -17.73
CA PRO A 13 7.56 15.63 -16.83
C PRO A 13 6.82 16.42 -15.74
N ASN A 14 5.51 16.62 -15.89
CA ASN A 14 4.68 17.32 -14.91
C ASN A 14 4.43 16.49 -13.64
N TYR A 15 4.65 15.17 -13.68
CA TYR A 15 4.42 14.25 -12.56
C TYR A 15 5.71 13.96 -11.79
N LYS A 16 6.26 15.02 -11.17
CA LYS A 16 7.58 14.97 -10.50
C LYS A 16 7.57 14.20 -9.17
N TYR A 17 6.46 14.23 -8.45
CA TYR A 17 6.36 13.71 -7.07
C TYR A 17 5.28 12.64 -6.92
N ILE A 18 5.54 11.67 -6.04
CA ILE A 18 4.57 10.66 -5.58
C ILE A 18 4.19 10.96 -4.14
N ALA A 19 2.93 11.34 -3.91
CA ALA A 19 2.39 11.53 -2.57
C ALA A 19 1.80 10.23 -2.04
N THR A 20 2.12 9.87 -0.79
CA THR A 20 1.53 8.71 -0.11
C THR A 20 1.09 9.05 1.31
N GLY A 21 0.13 8.29 1.83
CA GLY A 21 -0.44 8.50 3.16
C GLY A 21 0.37 7.93 4.33
N HIS A 22 1.65 7.57 4.14
CA HIS A 22 2.45 6.98 5.20
C HIS A 22 2.77 8.01 6.29
N HIS A 23 2.59 7.61 7.55
CA HIS A 23 3.01 8.37 8.72
C HIS A 23 4.53 8.23 8.97
N ALA A 24 5.31 8.82 8.08
CA ALA A 24 6.76 8.96 8.18
C ALA A 24 7.18 10.31 7.59
N ARG A 25 8.40 10.76 7.84
CA ARG A 25 8.90 12.05 7.35
C ARG A 25 10.11 11.83 6.45
N ILE A 26 10.32 12.76 5.53
CA ILE A 26 11.54 12.81 4.72
C ILE A 26 12.32 14.04 5.15
N ALA A 27 13.62 13.87 5.38
CA ALA A 27 14.53 14.95 5.69
C ALA A 27 15.79 14.84 4.83
N ASN A 28 16.45 15.96 4.60
CA ASN A 28 17.81 15.95 4.06
C ASN A 28 18.80 15.72 5.21
N ARG A 29 19.63 14.69 5.09
CA ARG A 29 20.74 14.39 6.00
C ARG A 29 22.01 14.34 5.15
N ASP A 30 22.91 15.29 5.37
CA ASP A 30 24.21 15.37 4.70
C ASP A 30 24.11 15.35 3.16
N GLY A 31 23.15 16.10 2.61
CA GLY A 31 22.91 16.18 1.17
C GLY A 31 22.08 15.03 0.60
N LEU A 32 21.73 14.03 1.42
CA LEU A 32 21.02 12.85 0.98
C LEU A 32 19.62 12.73 1.63
N PRO A 33 18.57 12.40 0.87
CA PRO A 33 17.24 12.21 1.44
C PRO A 33 17.24 10.99 2.38
N ALA A 34 16.64 11.15 3.56
CA ALA A 34 16.54 10.13 4.59
C ALA A 34 15.12 10.05 5.13
N ILE A 35 14.68 8.83 5.45
CA ILE A 35 13.42 8.59 6.14
C ILE A 35 13.63 8.84 7.63
N LEU A 36 12.72 9.60 8.23
CA LEU A 36 12.61 9.79 9.66
C LEU A 36 11.30 9.20 10.16
N ARG A 37 11.28 8.86 11.44
CA ARG A 37 10.04 8.52 12.13
C ARG A 37 9.01 9.64 12.01
N GLY A 38 7.75 9.23 11.86
CA GLY A 38 6.58 10.11 11.94
C GLY A 38 6.53 10.80 13.30
N ARG A 39 5.83 11.94 13.36
CA ARG A 39 5.69 12.72 14.61
C ARG A 39 5.02 11.91 15.72
N SER A 40 4.07 11.05 15.37
CA SER A 40 3.39 10.16 16.32
C SER A 40 4.00 8.77 16.30
N ALA A 41 4.65 8.36 17.39
CA ALA A 41 5.21 7.01 17.51
C ALA A 41 4.16 5.91 17.32
N ALA A 42 2.96 6.07 17.90
CA ALA A 42 1.85 5.11 17.80
C ALA A 42 1.29 4.94 16.37
N LYS A 43 1.62 5.86 15.46
CA LYS A 43 1.24 5.78 14.04
C LYS A 43 2.45 5.74 13.13
N ASP A 44 3.65 5.58 13.67
CA ASP A 44 4.85 5.52 12.85
C ASP A 44 4.77 4.39 11.83
N GLN A 45 5.01 4.73 10.57
CA GLN A 45 5.04 3.78 9.45
C GLN A 45 6.36 3.86 8.70
N SER A 46 7.42 4.38 9.35
CA SER A 46 8.75 4.49 8.72
C SER A 46 9.31 3.13 8.31
N TYR A 47 8.99 2.08 9.09
CA TYR A 47 9.39 0.70 8.81
C TYR A 47 8.84 0.15 7.48
N VAL A 48 7.65 0.60 7.05
CA VAL A 48 7.03 0.17 5.78
C VAL A 48 7.87 0.61 4.57
N LEU A 49 8.65 1.67 4.75
CA LEU A 49 9.47 2.28 3.70
C LEU A 49 10.91 1.73 3.65
N PHE A 50 11.26 0.75 4.49
CA PHE A 50 12.63 0.21 4.59
C PHE A 50 13.19 -0.31 3.25
N GLY A 51 12.35 -0.92 2.41
CA GLY A 51 12.75 -1.46 1.11
C GLY A 51 12.74 -0.46 -0.05
N ILE A 52 12.45 0.82 0.18
CA ILE A 52 12.48 1.82 -0.89
C ILE A 52 13.92 2.26 -1.16
N GLU A 53 14.32 2.19 -2.43
CA GLU A 53 15.62 2.71 -2.83
C GLU A 53 15.72 4.21 -2.60
N ARG A 54 16.89 4.65 -2.13
CA ARG A 54 17.13 6.05 -1.73
C ARG A 54 16.86 7.07 -2.84
N ARG A 55 17.10 6.71 -4.11
CA ARG A 55 16.83 7.56 -5.28
C ARG A 55 15.36 8.00 -5.37
N TYR A 56 14.44 7.17 -4.91
CA TYR A 56 13.01 7.48 -4.95
C TYR A 56 12.58 8.45 -3.85
N LEU A 57 13.32 8.53 -2.73
CA LEU A 57 12.95 9.38 -1.59
C LEU A 57 12.89 10.87 -1.96
N ALA A 58 13.75 11.33 -2.86
CA ALA A 58 13.74 12.73 -3.33
C ALA A 58 12.46 13.12 -4.09
N ARG A 59 11.73 12.13 -4.61
CA ARG A 59 10.47 12.29 -5.34
C ARG A 59 9.24 11.94 -4.49
N MET A 60 9.41 11.56 -3.22
CA MET A 60 8.30 11.20 -2.36
C MET A 60 7.79 12.38 -1.55
N MET A 61 6.47 12.45 -1.38
CA MET A 61 5.82 13.35 -0.43
C MET A 61 5.07 12.50 0.60
N LEU A 62 5.27 12.82 1.88
CA LEU A 62 4.61 12.16 3.02
C LEU A 62 3.82 13.20 3.85
N PRO A 63 2.69 13.71 3.34
CA PRO A 63 2.06 14.93 3.85
C PRO A 63 1.53 14.80 5.29
N VAL A 64 1.24 13.57 5.73
CA VAL A 64 0.65 13.29 7.04
C VAL A 64 1.67 12.99 8.14
N GLY A 65 2.94 12.75 7.79
CA GLY A 65 3.95 12.32 8.74
C GLY A 65 4.33 13.35 9.81
N GLY A 66 4.08 14.63 9.53
CA GLY A 66 4.34 15.76 10.44
C GLY A 66 3.25 16.00 11.50
N TYR A 67 2.17 15.20 11.51
CA TYR A 67 0.99 15.47 12.32
C TYR A 67 0.57 14.27 13.16
N HIS A 68 0.00 14.54 14.33
CA HIS A 68 -0.84 13.60 15.03
C HIS A 68 -2.18 13.45 14.33
N LYS A 69 -2.82 12.28 14.50
CA LYS A 69 -4.10 11.95 13.86
C LYS A 69 -5.21 12.99 14.11
N HIS A 70 -5.23 13.60 15.30
CA HIS A 70 -6.25 14.59 15.64
C HIS A 70 -6.05 15.92 14.89
N GLU A 71 -4.81 16.34 14.63
CA GLU A 71 -4.50 17.53 13.83
C GLU A 71 -4.96 17.34 12.38
N ILE A 72 -4.69 16.16 11.80
CA ILE A 72 -5.16 15.79 10.45
C ILE A 72 -6.68 15.83 10.37
N ARG A 73 -7.36 15.24 11.37
CA ARG A 73 -8.84 15.24 11.43
C ARG A 73 -9.40 16.65 11.51
N ARG A 74 -8.76 17.56 12.25
CA ARG A 74 -9.17 18.96 12.36
C ARG A 74 -9.03 19.69 11.02
N MET A 75 -7.89 19.55 10.34
CA MET A 75 -7.67 20.12 9.00
C MET A 75 -8.66 19.56 7.97
N ALA A 76 -8.88 18.24 7.97
CA ALA A 76 -9.87 17.63 7.08
C ALA A 76 -11.29 18.13 7.39
N GLY A 77 -11.61 18.32 8.67
CA GLY A 77 -12.87 18.91 9.12
C GLY A 77 -13.08 20.33 8.58
N SER A 78 -12.08 21.21 8.72
CA SER A 78 -12.16 22.59 8.21
C SER A 78 -12.26 22.68 6.70
N LEU A 79 -11.73 21.70 5.97
CA LEU A 79 -11.85 21.59 4.50
C LEU A 79 -13.17 20.95 4.04
N GLY A 80 -14.08 20.61 4.96
CA GLY A 80 -15.37 20.03 4.61
C GLY A 80 -15.29 18.59 4.09
N VAL A 81 -14.19 17.87 4.37
CA VAL A 81 -13.98 16.49 3.88
C VAL A 81 -15.10 15.55 4.35
N GLN A 82 -15.66 15.76 5.55
CA GLN A 82 -16.79 14.95 6.02
C GLN A 82 -18.03 15.09 5.12
N GLY A 83 -18.34 16.31 4.66
CA GLY A 83 -19.44 16.54 3.73
C GLY A 83 -19.16 15.96 2.35
N ALA A 84 -17.92 16.09 1.87
CA ALA A 84 -17.48 15.50 0.61
C ALA A 84 -17.57 13.97 0.64
N LEU A 85 -17.12 13.32 1.72
CA LEU A 85 -17.19 11.86 1.89
C LEU A 85 -18.63 11.35 1.89
N LYS A 86 -19.57 12.04 2.55
CA LYS A 86 -21.00 11.65 2.51
C LYS A 86 -21.55 11.66 1.08
N ARG A 87 -21.16 12.65 0.27
CA ARG A 87 -21.60 12.76 -1.14
C ARG A 87 -20.88 11.79 -2.07
N ALA A 88 -19.63 11.44 -1.76
CA ALA A 88 -18.79 10.57 -2.57
C ALA A 88 -19.24 9.10 -2.56
N LYS A 89 -20.20 8.72 -1.69
CA LYS A 89 -20.68 7.34 -1.54
C LYS A 89 -19.53 6.32 -1.43
N PRO A 90 -18.61 6.49 -0.46
CA PRO A 90 -17.44 5.64 -0.33
C PRO A 90 -17.88 4.20 -0.12
N ILE A 91 -17.30 3.29 -0.89
CA ILE A 91 -17.46 1.86 -0.72
C ILE A 91 -16.32 1.33 0.15
N LEU A 92 -16.63 0.37 1.02
CA LEU A 92 -15.60 -0.34 1.77
C LEU A 92 -14.93 -1.36 0.83
N LEU A 93 -13.62 -1.27 0.71
CA LEU A 93 -12.81 -2.25 -0.03
C LEU A 93 -12.14 -3.18 0.98
N GLU A 94 -12.17 -4.49 0.71
CA GLU A 94 -11.39 -5.48 1.45
C GLU A 94 -10.13 -5.86 0.66
N PRO A 95 -8.98 -6.07 1.32
CA PRO A 95 -7.78 -6.52 0.64
C PRO A 95 -8.01 -7.92 0.08
N TYR A 96 -7.78 -8.10 -1.22
CA TYR A 96 -7.73 -9.42 -1.85
C TYR A 96 -6.27 -9.84 -2.03
N MET A 97 -5.97 -11.11 -1.74
CA MET A 97 -4.62 -11.67 -1.84
C MET A 97 -4.57 -12.68 -2.98
N LYS A 98 -3.54 -12.59 -3.82
CA LYS A 98 -3.19 -13.68 -4.74
C LYS A 98 -2.45 -14.75 -3.94
N VAL A 99 -3.02 -15.94 -3.88
CA VAL A 99 -2.45 -17.10 -3.20
C VAL A 99 -2.17 -18.18 -4.25
N GLU A 100 -1.00 -18.81 -4.15
CA GLU A 100 -0.60 -19.97 -4.95
C GLU A 100 -0.45 -21.14 -3.98
N VAL A 101 -1.07 -22.28 -4.28
CA VAL A 101 -1.13 -23.43 -3.37
C VAL A 101 -0.68 -24.67 -4.11
N ALA A 102 0.50 -25.20 -3.77
CA ALA A 102 0.97 -26.47 -4.30
C ALA A 102 0.54 -27.62 -3.39
N THR A 103 -0.20 -28.58 -3.92
CA THR A 103 -0.70 -29.76 -3.18
C THR A 103 -0.60 -31.03 -4.03
N PRO A 104 -0.34 -32.21 -3.45
CA PRO A 104 -0.47 -33.47 -4.17
C PRO A 104 -1.90 -33.68 -4.69
N ASP A 105 -2.03 -34.41 -5.81
CA ASP A 105 -3.32 -34.66 -6.47
C ASP A 105 -4.39 -35.23 -5.53
N ASP A 106 -3.99 -36.10 -4.59
CA ASP A 106 -4.88 -36.77 -3.64
C ASP A 106 -5.57 -35.78 -2.66
N PHE A 107 -4.97 -34.63 -2.38
CA PHE A 107 -5.48 -33.62 -1.44
C PHE A 107 -6.11 -32.41 -2.12
N PHE A 108 -6.18 -32.41 -3.46
CA PHE A 108 -6.65 -31.26 -4.23
C PHE A 108 -8.09 -30.86 -3.90
N GLY A 109 -8.97 -31.84 -3.70
CA GLY A 109 -10.38 -31.59 -3.36
C GLY A 109 -10.57 -30.90 -2.02
N ASP A 110 -9.82 -31.33 -1.00
CA ASP A 110 -9.88 -30.75 0.35
C ASP A 110 -9.37 -29.32 0.37
N VAL A 111 -8.26 -29.06 -0.34
CA VAL A 111 -7.70 -27.70 -0.48
C VAL A 111 -8.69 -26.78 -1.19
N LEU A 112 -9.34 -27.25 -2.26
CA LEU A 112 -10.34 -26.47 -2.98
C LEU A 112 -11.55 -26.12 -2.08
N GLY A 113 -11.94 -27.06 -1.22
CA GLY A 113 -12.97 -26.87 -0.21
C GLY A 113 -12.61 -25.77 0.79
N ASP A 114 -11.40 -25.80 1.36
CA ASP A 114 -10.94 -24.77 2.30
C ASP A 114 -10.84 -23.38 1.64
N VAL A 115 -10.31 -23.28 0.43
CA VAL A 115 -10.21 -22.01 -0.32
C VAL A 115 -11.60 -21.39 -0.54
N SER A 116 -12.56 -22.20 -0.96
CA SER A 116 -13.94 -21.73 -1.21
C SER A 116 -14.62 -21.28 0.09
N SER A 117 -14.41 -22.00 1.20
CA SER A 117 -14.95 -21.64 2.52
C SER A 117 -14.46 -20.27 3.01
N ARG A 118 -13.29 -19.84 2.56
CA ARG A 118 -12.66 -18.55 2.88
C ARG A 118 -13.01 -17.43 1.89
N ARG A 119 -14.04 -17.61 1.06
CA ARG A 119 -14.43 -16.69 -0.02
C ARG A 119 -13.34 -16.51 -1.07
N GLY A 120 -12.44 -17.49 -1.23
CA GLY A 120 -11.42 -17.49 -2.26
C GLY A 120 -12.02 -17.88 -3.61
N HIS A 121 -11.52 -17.27 -4.69
CA HIS A 121 -11.85 -17.65 -6.06
C HIS A 121 -10.63 -18.24 -6.75
N VAL A 122 -10.76 -19.49 -7.22
CA VAL A 122 -9.72 -20.14 -8.03
C VAL A 122 -9.74 -19.56 -9.43
N THR A 123 -8.59 -19.08 -9.89
CA THR A 123 -8.43 -18.40 -11.18
C THR A 123 -7.73 -19.26 -12.22
N ASN A 124 -6.78 -20.09 -11.80
CA ASN A 124 -6.10 -21.06 -12.65
C ASN A 124 -5.72 -22.30 -11.81
N VAL A 125 -5.51 -23.43 -12.48
CA VAL A 125 -4.97 -24.67 -11.90
C VAL A 125 -3.99 -25.25 -12.92
N ASP A 126 -2.74 -25.42 -12.52
CA ASP A 126 -1.67 -26.00 -13.35
C ASP A 126 -1.11 -27.29 -12.70
N GLN A 127 -0.50 -28.15 -13.51
CA GLN A 127 0.23 -29.33 -13.02
C GLN A 127 1.74 -29.09 -13.08
N ARG A 128 2.42 -29.36 -11.97
CA ARG A 128 3.89 -29.38 -11.87
C ARG A 128 4.35 -30.71 -11.28
N GLY A 129 4.66 -31.67 -12.15
CA GLY A 129 5.03 -33.02 -11.75
C GLY A 129 3.84 -33.73 -11.09
N HIS A 130 4.00 -34.19 -9.85
CA HIS A 130 2.94 -34.84 -9.05
C HIS A 130 2.12 -33.84 -8.20
N LEU A 131 2.34 -32.54 -8.37
CA LEU A 131 1.63 -31.49 -7.64
C LEU A 131 0.67 -30.75 -8.56
N ARG A 132 -0.49 -30.36 -8.02
CA ARG A 132 -1.37 -29.32 -8.56
C ARG A 132 -1.09 -28.00 -7.89
N VAL A 133 -1.05 -26.93 -8.67
CA VAL A 133 -0.73 -25.56 -8.26
C VAL A 133 -1.85 -24.61 -8.67
#